data_AF-A6KMD3-F1
#
_entry.id   AF-A6KMD3-F1
#
_cell.length_a   1.000
_cell.length_b   1.000
_cell.length_c   1.000
_cell.angle_alpha   90.00
_cell.angle_beta   90.00
_cell.angle_gamma   90.00
#
_symmetry.space_group_name_H-M   'P 1'
#
loop_
_entity.id
_entity.type
_entity.pdbx_description
1 polymer ?
#
loop_
_entity_poly.entity_id
_entity_poly.type
_entity_poly.pdbx_seq_one_letter_code
_entity_poly.pdbx_strand_id
1 'polypeptide(L)'
;MRAAKSRSRQEDPEQLRLKQKAKEMQQQELAQMRQRDANLTALAAIGPRKKRKVDCAGPGSGAEGSGPGAAVPGGSGVGTPRQFTRQRITRVNLRDLIFCLENERETSHSLLLYKAFLK
;
A
#
# COMPACT_ATOMS: atom_id res chain seq x y z
N MET A 1 33.50 10.42 71.32
CA MET A 1 33.09 11.34 70.23
C MET A 1 33.09 10.59 68.90
N ARG A 2 31.99 9.90 68.53
CA ARG A 2 31.89 9.29 67.19
C ARG A 2 31.41 10.37 66.23
N ALA A 3 32.29 10.81 65.35
CA ALA A 3 31.96 11.73 64.27
C ALA A 3 30.80 11.16 63.44
N ALA A 4 29.70 11.90 63.38
CA ALA A 4 28.57 11.60 62.50
C ALA A 4 29.06 11.70 61.05
N LYS A 5 29.24 10.55 60.40
CA LYS A 5 29.53 10.47 58.97
C LYS A 5 28.35 11.04 58.19
N SER A 6 28.68 11.94 57.30
CA SER A 6 27.84 12.76 56.44
C SER A 6 26.73 11.95 55.77
N ARG A 7 25.50 12.38 56.03
CA ARG A 7 24.30 11.90 55.34
C ARG A 7 24.12 12.66 54.00
N SER A 8 25.17 12.81 53.19
CA SER A 8 25.02 13.32 51.82
C SER A 8 24.67 12.14 50.91
N ARG A 9 23.41 11.72 50.97
CA ARG A 9 22.80 10.74 50.06
C ARG A 9 22.51 11.39 48.69
N GLN A 10 23.48 12.15 48.19
CA GLN A 10 23.47 12.66 46.83
C GLN A 10 23.93 11.46 46.00
N GLU A 11 22.97 10.72 45.43
CA GLU A 11 23.26 9.65 44.48
C GLU A 11 24.27 10.21 43.47
N ASP A 12 25.36 9.48 43.27
CA ASP A 12 26.42 9.84 42.34
C ASP A 12 25.77 10.17 40.98
N PRO A 13 25.96 11.37 40.39
CA PRO A 13 25.35 11.73 39.12
C PRO A 13 25.59 10.69 38.02
N GLU A 14 26.65 9.90 38.13
CA GLU A 14 26.91 8.78 37.23
C GLU A 14 25.94 7.60 37.42
N GLN A 15 25.54 7.27 38.65
CA GLN A 15 24.54 6.22 38.92
C GLN A 15 23.16 6.57 38.38
N LEU A 16 22.76 7.84 38.46
CA LEU A 16 21.49 8.34 37.90
C LEU A 16 21.46 8.18 36.38
N ARG A 17 22.55 8.56 35.69
CA ARG A 17 22.69 8.35 34.24
C ARG A 17 22.65 6.88 33.86
N LEU A 18 23.30 6.03 34.65
CA LEU A 18 23.32 4.59 34.40
C LEU A 18 21.91 3.98 34.50
N LYS A 19 21.14 4.37 35.52
CA LYS A 19 19.75 3.95 35.72
C LYS A 19 18.82 4.48 34.64
N GLN A 20 19.01 5.72 34.17
CA GLN A 20 18.24 6.30 33.07
C GLN A 20 18.51 5.55 31.76
N LYS A 21 19.78 5.27 31.45
CA LYS A 21 20.19 4.51 30.26
C LYS A 21 19.61 3.09 30.25
N ALA A 22 19.57 2.42 31.40
CA ALA A 22 18.95 1.10 31.52
C ALA A 22 17.45 1.12 31.19
N LYS A 23 16.71 2.13 31.68
CA LYS A 23 15.28 2.30 31.36
C LYS A 23 15.04 2.58 29.88
N GLU A 24 15.85 3.45 29.28
CA GLU A 24 15.75 3.80 27.87
C GLU A 24 16.02 2.57 26.98
N MET A 25 17.05 1.78 27.31
CA MET A 25 17.35 0.53 26.62
C MET A 25 16.18 -0.45 26.66
N GLN A 26 15.57 -0.64 27.83
CA GLN A 26 14.40 -1.51 27.99
C GLN A 26 13.19 -0.99 27.20
N GLN A 27 12.97 0.33 27.18
CA GLN A 27 11.89 0.93 26.40
C GLN A 27 12.11 0.76 24.89
N GLN A 28 13.35 0.92 24.43
CA GLN A 28 13.72 0.71 23.03
C GLN A 28 13.50 -0.74 22.61
N GLU A 29 13.86 -1.70 23.45
CA GLU A 29 13.64 -3.14 23.19
C GLU A 29 12.14 -3.46 23.05
N LEU A 30 11.30 -2.97 23.97
CA LEU A 30 9.84 -3.13 23.90
C LEU A 30 9.26 -2.49 22.64
N ALA A 31 9.75 -1.30 22.26
CA ALA A 31 9.32 -0.62 21.04
C ALA A 31 9.73 -1.40 19.79
N GLN A 32 10.93 -1.99 19.78
CA GLN A 32 11.41 -2.79 18.66
C GLN A 32 10.60 -4.08 18.50
N MET A 33 10.22 -4.74 19.59
CA MET A 33 9.30 -5.89 19.54
C MET A 33 7.95 -5.49 18.94
N ARG A 34 7.33 -4.41 19.43
CA ARG A 34 6.06 -3.89 18.86
C ARG A 34 6.16 -3.58 17.37
N GLN A 35 7.29 -3.00 16.93
CA GLN A 35 7.51 -2.71 15.53
C GLN A 35 7.63 -3.99 14.68
N ARG A 36 8.30 -5.04 15.18
CA ARG A 36 8.37 -6.34 14.52
C ARG A 36 6.98 -6.98 14.38
N ASP A 37 6.17 -6.93 15.44
CA ASP A 37 4.81 -7.46 15.43
C ASP A 37 3.89 -6.70 14.46
N ALA A 38 4.00 -5.37 14.46
CA ALA A 38 3.29 -4.52 13.50
C ALA A 38 3.70 -4.84 12.05
N ASN A 39 4.99 -5.06 11.78
CA ASN A 39 5.47 -5.45 10.45
C ASN A 39 4.95 -6.82 10.02
N LEU A 40 4.94 -7.80 10.93
CA LEU A 40 4.40 -9.13 10.65
C LEU A 40 2.90 -9.05 10.32
N THR A 41 2.15 -8.24 11.06
CA THR A 41 0.73 -7.96 10.79
C THR A 41 0.54 -7.25 9.46
N ALA A 42 1.39 -6.27 9.12
CA ALA A 42 1.36 -5.58 7.84
C ALA A 42 1.62 -6.53 6.66
N LEU A 43 2.58 -7.44 6.78
CA LEU A 43 2.85 -8.46 5.75
C LEU A 43 1.64 -9.40 5.56
N ALA A 44 1.01 -9.84 6.65
CA ALA A 44 -0.21 -10.63 6.58
C ALA A 44 -1.38 -9.86 5.94
N ALA A 45 -1.51 -8.57 6.26
CA ALA A 45 -2.57 -7.70 5.74
C ALA A 45 -2.35 -7.27 4.28
N ILE A 46 -1.11 -7.26 3.78
CA ILE A 46 -0.79 -6.86 2.40
C ILE A 46 -1.52 -7.74 1.36
N GLY A 47 -1.77 -9.02 1.67
CA GLY A 47 -2.61 -9.93 0.88
C GLY A 47 -2.25 -10.03 -0.62
N PRO A 48 -3.02 -10.77 -1.42
CA PRO A 48 -2.91 -10.75 -2.88
C PRO A 48 -3.27 -9.37 -3.44
N ARG A 49 -2.27 -8.49 -3.55
CA ARG A 49 -2.45 -7.09 -3.93
C ARG A 49 -2.76 -6.97 -5.42
N LYS A 50 -4.04 -6.76 -5.75
CA LYS A 50 -4.46 -6.32 -7.09
C LYS A 50 -3.89 -4.93 -7.35
N LYS A 51 -2.76 -4.85 -8.06
CA LYS A 51 -2.05 -3.59 -8.30
C LYS A 51 -3.03 -2.57 -8.91
N ARG A 52 -3.41 -1.54 -8.14
CA ARG A 52 -3.95 -0.30 -8.69
C ARG A 52 -2.83 0.26 -9.55
N LYS A 53 -3.14 0.47 -10.83
CA LYS A 53 -2.24 1.05 -11.82
C LYS A 53 -1.93 2.46 -11.33
N VAL A 54 -0.79 2.62 -10.65
CA VAL A 54 -0.15 3.92 -10.47
C VAL A 54 0.44 4.21 -11.83
N ASP A 55 -0.03 5.28 -12.46
CA ASP A 55 0.49 5.79 -13.71
C ASP A 55 1.98 6.12 -13.52
N CYS A 56 2.88 5.22 -13.94
CA CYS A 56 4.28 5.54 -14.22
C CYS A 56 4.89 4.45 -15.11
N ALA A 57 5.64 4.92 -16.10
CA ALA A 57 6.23 4.26 -17.26
C ALA A 57 6.79 2.83 -17.07
N GLY A 58 6.56 1.96 -18.07
CA GLY A 58 7.37 0.76 -18.34
C GLY A 58 6.54 -0.50 -18.64
N PRO A 59 6.65 -1.13 -19.83
CA PRO A 59 5.83 -2.28 -20.21
C PRO A 59 6.34 -3.56 -19.53
N GLY A 60 5.39 -4.33 -18.98
CA GLY A 60 5.64 -5.59 -18.31
C GLY A 60 5.43 -6.82 -19.20
N SER A 61 5.86 -7.97 -18.66
CA SER A 61 5.45 -9.34 -19.00
C SER A 61 5.90 -10.21 -17.82
N GLY A 62 5.17 -11.15 -17.23
CA GLY A 62 3.89 -11.79 -17.52
C GLY A 62 3.57 -12.73 -16.34
N ALA A 63 2.84 -13.81 -16.61
CA ALA A 63 2.56 -14.97 -15.74
C ALA A 63 1.20 -14.95 -14.98
N GLU A 64 0.15 -15.35 -15.71
CA GLU A 64 -0.63 -16.61 -15.57
C GLU A 64 -1.20 -17.05 -14.18
N GLY A 65 -2.35 -17.73 -14.24
CA GLY A 65 -3.28 -18.11 -13.15
C GLY A 65 -2.74 -19.05 -12.05
N SER A 66 -3.51 -19.56 -11.08
CA SER A 66 -4.86 -20.14 -11.13
C SER A 66 -5.34 -20.44 -9.68
N GLY A 67 -6.63 -20.61 -9.44
CA GLY A 67 -7.15 -21.16 -8.17
C GLY A 67 -8.68 -21.12 -8.04
N PRO A 68 -9.39 -22.26 -7.90
CA PRO A 68 -10.85 -22.30 -7.87
C PRO A 68 -11.41 -21.98 -6.48
N GLY A 69 -12.65 -21.51 -6.46
CA GLY A 69 -13.35 -21.03 -5.28
C GLY A 69 -13.72 -22.12 -4.28
N ALA A 70 -13.72 -21.73 -3.01
CA ALA A 70 -14.50 -22.36 -1.97
C ALA A 70 -15.51 -21.32 -1.48
N ALA A 71 -16.79 -21.58 -1.75
CA ALA A 71 -17.90 -20.81 -1.22
C ALA A 71 -18.07 -21.12 0.28
N VAL A 72 -18.21 -20.08 1.09
CA VAL A 72 -18.77 -20.16 2.45
C VAL A 72 -19.92 -19.16 2.51
N PRO A 73 -21.16 -19.57 2.80
CA PRO A 73 -22.23 -18.64 3.08
C PRO A 73 -22.24 -18.35 4.59
N GLY A 74 -22.08 -17.09 4.99
CA GLY A 74 -22.30 -16.74 6.39
C GLY A 74 -21.84 -15.34 6.73
N GLY A 75 -22.80 -14.48 7.06
CA GLY A 75 -22.54 -13.24 7.81
C GLY A 75 -23.40 -12.07 7.36
N SER A 76 -24.57 -11.92 7.98
CA SER A 76 -25.30 -10.66 8.05
C SER A 76 -24.37 -9.52 8.47
N GLY A 77 -24.44 -8.40 7.74
CA GLY A 77 -23.74 -7.19 8.17
C GLY A 77 -23.83 -6.07 7.14
N VAL A 78 -24.76 -5.15 7.40
CA VAL A 78 -24.65 -3.69 7.19
C VAL A 78 -24.43 -3.20 5.74
N GLY A 79 -25.34 -2.31 5.34
CA GLY A 79 -25.42 -1.71 4.00
C GLY A 79 -24.08 -1.32 3.40
N THR A 80 -23.73 -1.98 2.29
CA THR A 80 -22.70 -1.50 1.38
C THR A 80 -23.33 -0.45 0.46
N PRO A 81 -22.76 0.76 0.32
CA PRO A 81 -23.17 1.60 -0.80
C PRO A 81 -22.77 0.83 -2.05
N ARG A 82 -23.71 0.62 -2.98
CA ARG A 82 -23.42 0.08 -4.31
C ARG A 82 -22.30 0.94 -4.90
N GLN A 83 -21.07 0.47 -4.78
CA GLN A 83 -19.96 1.04 -5.52
C GLN A 83 -20.27 0.70 -6.97
N PHE A 84 -20.82 1.68 -7.70
CA PHE A 84 -21.01 1.57 -9.13
C PHE A 84 -19.73 0.97 -9.70
N THR A 85 -19.84 -0.21 -10.29
CA THR A 85 -18.73 -0.94 -10.88
C THR A 85 -18.20 -0.07 -12.01
N ARG A 86 -17.26 0.83 -11.69
CA ARG A 86 -16.73 1.78 -12.66
C ARG A 86 -16.07 0.95 -13.74
N GLN A 87 -16.73 0.90 -14.90
CA GLN A 87 -16.23 0.12 -16.03
C GLN A 87 -14.83 0.62 -16.36
N ARG A 88 -13.90 -0.33 -16.51
CA ARG A 88 -12.54 -0.02 -16.91
C ARG A 88 -12.57 0.33 -18.39
N ILE A 89 -12.26 1.58 -18.71
CA ILE A 89 -12.17 2.07 -20.09
C ILE A 89 -10.74 1.84 -20.59
N THR A 90 -10.60 1.18 -21.73
CA THR A 90 -9.37 1.18 -22.52
C THR A 90 -9.21 2.57 -23.14
N ARG A 91 -8.17 3.29 -22.71
CA ARG A 91 -7.82 4.59 -23.30
C ARG A 91 -6.87 4.34 -24.46
N VAL A 92 -7.20 4.89 -25.62
CA VAL A 92 -6.37 4.89 -26.83
C VAL A 92 -6.06 6.33 -27.23
N ASN A 93 -4.91 6.55 -27.87
CA ASN A 93 -4.60 7.86 -28.42
C ASN A 93 -5.47 8.12 -29.65
N LEU A 94 -5.86 9.37 -29.88
CA LEU A 94 -6.62 9.75 -31.07
C LEU A 94 -5.85 9.43 -32.36
N ARG A 95 -4.51 9.61 -32.37
CA ARG A 95 -3.69 9.26 -33.54
C ARG A 95 -3.77 7.78 -33.88
N ASP A 96 -3.63 6.92 -32.88
CA ASP A 96 -3.67 5.47 -33.06
C ASP A 96 -5.06 5.02 -33.52
N LEU A 97 -6.12 5.64 -32.97
CA LEU A 97 -7.49 5.36 -33.40
C LEU A 97 -7.74 5.77 -34.86
N ILE A 98 -7.28 6.96 -35.27
CA ILE A 98 -7.39 7.41 -36.66
C ILE A 98 -6.64 6.46 -37.59
N PHE A 99 -5.41 6.08 -37.24
CA PHE A 99 -4.60 5.15 -38.04
C PHE A 99 -5.27 3.78 -38.20
N CYS A 100 -5.83 3.22 -37.11
CA CYS A 100 -6.57 1.98 -37.20
C CYS A 100 -7.80 2.11 -38.12
N LEU A 101 -8.58 3.19 -37.97
CA LEU A 101 -9.78 3.41 -38.76
C LEU A 101 -9.47 3.60 -40.25
N GLU A 102 -8.37 4.26 -40.60
CA GLU A 102 -7.91 4.44 -41.99
C GLU A 102 -7.48 3.12 -42.65
N ASN A 103 -6.77 2.26 -41.90
CA ASN A 103 -6.21 1.03 -42.44
C ASN A 103 -7.24 -0.10 -42.59
N GLU A 104 -8.30 -0.07 -41.79
CA GLU A 104 -9.35 -1.10 -41.80
C GLU A 104 -10.46 -0.75 -42.81
N ARG A 105 -10.65 -1.62 -43.81
CA ARG A 105 -11.52 -1.39 -44.97
C ARG A 105 -12.97 -1.06 -44.61
N GLU A 106 -13.46 -1.60 -43.49
CA GLU A 106 -14.84 -1.40 -43.04
C GLU A 106 -15.07 -0.03 -42.41
N THR A 107 -14.02 0.56 -41.83
CA THR A 107 -14.12 1.80 -41.04
C THR A 107 -13.47 3.01 -41.68
N SER A 108 -12.76 2.83 -42.79
CA SER A 108 -12.05 3.88 -43.54
C SER A 108 -12.97 4.98 -44.09
N HIS A 109 -14.28 4.71 -44.17
CA HIS A 109 -15.31 5.68 -44.55
C HIS A 109 -16.30 5.97 -43.42
N SER A 110 -15.93 5.67 -42.17
CA SER A 110 -16.80 5.90 -41.02
C SER A 110 -16.97 7.38 -40.72
N LEU A 111 -18.17 7.77 -40.28
CA LEU A 111 -18.46 9.14 -39.84
C LEU A 111 -17.55 9.58 -38.68
N LEU A 112 -17.14 8.65 -37.83
CA LEU A 112 -16.23 8.92 -36.72
C LEU A 112 -14.86 9.38 -37.22
N LEU A 113 -14.30 8.72 -38.23
CA LEU A 113 -13.04 9.11 -38.85
C LEU A 113 -13.14 10.48 -39.51
N TYR A 114 -14.21 10.74 -40.27
CA TYR A 114 -14.41 12.06 -40.87
C TYR A 114 -14.51 13.17 -39.82
N LYS A 115 -15.28 12.96 -38.75
CA LYS A 115 -15.36 13.92 -37.64
C LYS A 115 -14.01 14.17 -36.97
N ALA A 116 -13.11 13.18 -36.93
CA ALA A 116 -11.78 13.36 -36.36
C ALA A 116 -10.89 14.30 -37.20
N PHE A 117 -11.18 14.47 -38.50
CA PHE A 117 -10.46 15.41 -39.38
C PHE A 117 -11.01 16.83 -39.37
N LEU A 118 -12.28 17.01 -38.99
CA LEU A 118 -12.84 18.33 -38.76
C LEU A 118 -12.40 18.80 -37.36
N LYS A 119 -11.35 19.63 -37.32
CA LYS A 119 -10.89 20.30 -36.10
C LYS A 119 -11.95 21.24 -35.53
#